data_AF-A0A4Q3BTN4-F1
#
_entry.id   AF-A0A4Q3BTN4-F1
#
_cell.length_a   1.000
_cell.length_b   1.000
_cell.length_c   1.000
_cell.angle_alpha   90.00
_cell.angle_beta   90.00
_cell.angle_gamma   90.00
#
_symmetry.space_group_name_H-M   'P 1'
#
loop_
_entity.id
_entity.type
_entity.pdbx_description
1 polymer ?
#
loop_
_entity_poly.entity_id
_entity_poly.type
_entity_poly.pdbx_seq_one_letter_code
_entity_poly.pdbx_strand_id
1 'polypeptide(L)'
;MEDKFAKYLQLSNRLILTLVSFVAVLLLLLLGLKYSFRLLDSMPWFVYLFTLFIIIVPTFIFITIFLVYFSRTKKHPTVSVRYVSWALFTAALLLWGYILVTDVFTFFKTSSQQIGNYNSYSVLFLAGSVALIFIVGIIQAISTPKEKD
;
A
#
# COMPACT_ATOMS: atom_id res chain seq x y z
N MET A 1 35.77 40.71 -3.72
CA MET A 1 34.34 40.34 -3.64
C MET A 1 33.95 39.38 -4.77
N GLU A 2 34.56 39.48 -5.96
CA GLU A 2 34.30 38.60 -7.11
C GLU A 2 34.52 37.11 -6.87
N ASP A 3 35.59 36.69 -6.18
CA ASP A 3 35.88 35.26 -5.98
C ASP A 3 34.81 34.52 -5.17
N LYS A 4 34.21 35.19 -4.18
CA LYS A 4 33.11 34.60 -3.39
C LYS A 4 31.85 34.49 -4.24
N PHE A 5 31.53 35.52 -5.02
CA PHE A 5 30.36 35.53 -5.89
C PHE A 5 30.46 34.46 -6.99
N ALA A 6 31.61 34.32 -7.64
CA ALA A 6 31.88 33.28 -8.63
C ALA A 6 31.71 31.88 -8.03
N LYS A 7 32.19 31.66 -6.80
CA LYS A 7 32.03 30.38 -6.08
C LYS A 7 30.56 30.07 -5.75
N TYR A 8 29.80 31.05 -5.25
CA TYR A 8 28.36 30.87 -4.99
C TYR A 8 27.56 30.66 -6.28
N LEU A 9 27.93 31.34 -7.37
CA LEU A 9 27.29 31.19 -8.67
C LEU A 9 27.59 29.80 -9.26
N GLN A 10 28.81 29.30 -9.13
CA GLN A 10 29.18 27.95 -9.54
C GLN A 10 28.47 26.87 -8.71
N LEU A 11 28.33 27.08 -7.40
CA LEU A 11 27.57 26.20 -6.50
C LEU A 11 26.08 26.19 -6.87
N SER A 12 25.48 27.36 -7.07
CA SER A 12 24.08 27.50 -7.48
C SER A 12 23.83 26.83 -8.83
N ASN A 13 24.70 27.05 -9.82
CA ASN A 13 24.57 26.42 -11.12
C ASN A 13 24.67 24.89 -11.02
N ARG A 14 25.64 24.36 -10.26
CA ARG A 14 25.74 22.90 -10.02
C ARG A 14 24.50 22.33 -9.35
N LEU A 15 23.93 23.03 -8.37
CA LEU A 15 22.69 22.60 -7.70
C LEU A 15 21.50 22.59 -8.67
N ILE A 16 21.33 23.65 -9.47
CA ILE A 16 20.27 23.73 -10.48
C ILE A 16 20.44 22.61 -11.52
N LEU A 17 21.65 22.38 -12.00
CA LEU A 17 21.94 21.35 -13.01
C LEU A 17 21.70 19.95 -12.45
N THR A 18 22.06 19.71 -11.18
CA THR A 18 21.76 18.45 -10.48
C THR A 18 20.26 18.24 -10.34
N LEU A 19 19.51 19.29 -9.97
CA LEU A 19 18.05 19.23 -9.88
C LEU A 19 17.41 18.92 -11.23
N VAL A 20 17.81 19.63 -12.28
CA VAL A 20 17.30 19.42 -13.65
C VAL A 20 17.66 18.02 -14.14
N SER A 21 18.89 17.55 -13.91
CA SER A 21 19.31 16.20 -14.26
C SER A 21 18.51 15.14 -13.50
N PHE A 22 18.23 15.37 -12.21
CA PHE A 22 17.42 14.46 -11.41
C PHE A 22 16.00 14.35 -11.98
N VAL A 23 15.36 15.49 -12.26
CA VAL A 23 14.02 15.52 -12.88
C VAL A 23 14.04 14.86 -14.27
N ALA A 24 15.06 15.14 -15.09
CA ALA A 24 15.20 14.55 -16.41
C ALA A 24 15.35 13.02 -16.36
N VAL A 25 16.15 12.49 -15.43
CA VAL A 25 16.27 11.03 -15.20
C VAL A 25 14.94 10.44 -14.76
N LEU A 26 14.21 11.11 -13.87
CA LEU A 26 12.89 10.68 -13.41
C LEU A 26 11.90 10.59 -14.57
N LEU A 27 11.87 11.60 -15.43
CA LEU A 27 11.04 11.62 -16.65
C LEU A 27 11.44 10.52 -17.64
N LEU A 28 12.73 10.29 -17.84
CA LEU A 28 13.23 9.19 -18.68
C LEU A 28 12.83 7.82 -18.13
N LEU A 29 12.86 7.64 -16.81
CA LEU A 29 12.40 6.42 -16.14
C LEU A 29 10.91 6.17 -16.39
N LEU A 30 10.08 7.21 -16.21
CA LEU A 30 8.63 7.13 -16.47
C LEU A 30 8.33 6.87 -17.96
N LEU A 31 9.09 7.47 -18.88
CA LEU A 31 8.98 7.19 -20.31
C LEU A 31 9.38 5.75 -20.63
N GLY A 32 10.48 5.26 -20.07
CA GLY A 32 10.93 3.88 -20.21
C GLY A 32 9.84 2.90 -19.79
N LEU A 33 9.27 3.09 -18.59
CA LEU A 33 8.13 2.33 -18.10
C LEU A 33 6.95 2.37 -19.09
N LYS A 34 6.56 3.56 -19.57
CA LYS A 34 5.47 3.71 -20.54
C LYS A 34 5.70 2.91 -21.82
N TYR A 35 6.91 2.95 -22.39
CA TYR A 35 7.22 2.19 -23.60
C TYR A 35 7.28 0.69 -23.36
N SER A 36 7.85 0.25 -22.23
CA SER A 36 7.83 -1.16 -21.82
C SER A 36 6.40 -1.67 -21.67
N PHE A 37 5.52 -0.93 -21.01
CA PHE A 37 4.11 -1.30 -20.85
C PHE A 37 3.35 -1.31 -22.19
N ARG A 38 3.66 -0.40 -23.12
CA ARG A 38 3.04 -0.40 -24.46
C ARG A 38 3.38 -1.64 -25.29
N LEU A 39 4.61 -2.16 -25.14
CA LEU A 39 5.00 -3.44 -25.77
C LEU A 39 4.25 -4.62 -25.14
N LEU A 40 4.03 -4.57 -23.82
CA LEU A 40 3.28 -5.58 -23.07
C LEU A 40 1.77 -5.55 -23.37
N ASP A 41 1.19 -4.38 -23.64
CA ASP A 41 -0.21 -4.21 -24.06
C ASP A 41 -0.53 -4.88 -25.41
N SER A 42 0.49 -5.18 -26.21
CA SER A 42 0.30 -5.92 -27.48
C SER A 42 -0.07 -7.39 -27.23
N MET A 43 0.05 -7.88 -25.99
CA MET A 43 -0.32 -9.24 -25.57
C MET A 43 -1.56 -9.22 -24.67
N PRO A 44 -2.77 -9.52 -25.19
CA PRO A 44 -4.02 -9.43 -24.43
C PRO A 44 -4.02 -10.23 -23.12
N TRP A 45 -3.41 -11.43 -23.12
CA TRP A 45 -3.31 -12.29 -21.93
C TRP A 45 -2.47 -11.67 -20.80
N PHE A 46 -1.46 -10.87 -21.14
CA PHE A 46 -0.61 -10.21 -20.15
C PHE A 46 -1.38 -9.13 -19.38
N VAL A 47 -2.24 -8.38 -20.08
CA VAL A 47 -3.12 -7.37 -19.46
C VAL A 47 -4.09 -8.01 -18.45
N TYR A 48 -4.65 -9.18 -18.77
CA TYR A 48 -5.50 -9.93 -17.83
C TYR A 48 -4.72 -10.43 -16.61
N LEU A 49 -3.53 -11.01 -16.82
CA LEU A 49 -2.67 -11.46 -15.73
C LEU A 49 -2.28 -10.30 -14.81
N PHE A 50 -1.93 -9.15 -15.39
CA PHE A 50 -1.58 -7.94 -14.66
C PHE A 50 -2.77 -7.38 -13.86
N THR A 51 -3.96 -7.35 -14.45
CA THR A 51 -5.18 -6.90 -13.77
C THR A 51 -5.53 -7.82 -12.60
N LEU A 52 -5.42 -9.14 -12.79
CA LEU A 52 -5.64 -10.13 -11.74
C LEU A 52 -4.60 -9.96 -10.61
N PHE A 53 -3.34 -9.70 -10.94
CA PHE A 53 -2.31 -9.38 -9.95
C PHE A 53 -2.67 -8.12 -9.16
N ILE A 54 -3.08 -7.05 -9.85
CA ILE A 54 -3.54 -5.81 -9.22
C ILE A 54 -4.71 -6.06 -8.24
N ILE A 55 -5.69 -6.89 -8.59
CA ILE A 55 -6.82 -7.22 -7.69
C ILE A 55 -6.34 -7.95 -6.43
N ILE A 56 -5.37 -8.84 -6.58
CA ILE A 56 -4.89 -9.70 -5.50
C ILE A 56 -3.98 -8.95 -4.51
N VAL A 57 -3.14 -8.03 -5.00
CA VAL A 57 -2.13 -7.31 -4.20
C VAL A 57 -2.68 -6.65 -2.92
N PRO A 58 -3.71 -5.77 -2.96
CA PRO A 58 -4.20 -5.12 -1.75
C PRO A 58 -4.71 -6.14 -0.74
N THR A 59 -5.40 -7.18 -1.20
CA THR A 59 -5.92 -8.22 -0.34
C THR A 59 -4.80 -8.97 0.38
N PHE A 60 -3.74 -9.36 -0.34
CA PHE A 60 -2.59 -10.03 0.29
C PHE A 60 -1.88 -9.14 1.31
N ILE A 61 -1.70 -7.85 0.99
CA ILE A 61 -1.08 -6.89 1.91
C ILE A 61 -1.89 -6.79 3.20
N PHE A 62 -3.20 -6.55 3.12
CA PHE A 62 -4.03 -6.38 4.31
C PHE A 62 -4.20 -7.67 5.10
N ILE A 63 -4.41 -8.83 4.45
CA ILE A 63 -4.45 -10.12 5.13
C ILE A 63 -3.15 -10.37 5.89
N THR A 64 -2.00 -10.10 5.28
CA THR A 64 -0.69 -10.26 5.94
C THR A 64 -0.57 -9.35 7.15
N ILE A 65 -0.95 -8.08 7.04
CA ILE A 65 -0.92 -7.14 8.16
C ILE A 65 -1.82 -7.64 9.29
N PHE A 66 -3.07 -8.02 8.99
CA PHE A 66 -3.99 -8.53 10.01
C PHE A 66 -3.48 -9.82 10.66
N LEU A 67 -2.86 -10.74 9.93
CA LEU A 67 -2.24 -11.95 10.49
C LEU A 67 -1.06 -11.63 11.41
N VAL A 68 -0.23 -10.65 11.05
CA VAL A 68 0.88 -10.18 11.91
C VAL A 68 0.34 -9.57 13.20
N TYR A 69 -0.66 -8.69 13.11
CA TYR A 69 -1.29 -8.07 14.28
C TYR A 69 -2.02 -9.11 15.16
N PHE A 70 -2.72 -10.06 14.55
CA PHE A 70 -3.37 -11.17 15.24
C PHE A 70 -2.37 -12.00 16.05
N SER A 71 -1.21 -12.30 15.45
CA SER A 71 -0.13 -13.06 16.07
C SER A 71 0.54 -12.28 17.22
N ARG A 72 0.71 -10.95 17.07
CA ARG A 72 1.25 -10.09 18.13
C ARG A 72 0.30 -9.95 19.32
N THR A 73 -0.99 -9.82 19.04
CA THR A 73 -2.05 -9.67 20.05
C THR A 73 -2.09 -10.84 21.03
N LYS A 74 -1.65 -12.04 20.63
CA LYS A 74 -1.60 -13.22 21.52
C LYS A 74 -0.76 -12.99 22.79
N LYS A 75 0.25 -12.12 22.71
CA LYS A 75 1.21 -11.82 23.79
C LYS A 75 0.80 -10.63 24.66
N HIS A 76 -0.37 -10.03 24.44
CA HIS A 76 -0.76 -8.83 25.16
C HIS A 76 -1.16 -9.13 26.62
N PRO A 77 -0.67 -8.36 27.62
CA PRO A 77 -0.99 -8.57 29.04
C PRO A 77 -2.49 -8.49 29.41
N THR A 78 -3.26 -7.63 28.75
CA THR A 78 -4.66 -7.35 29.12
C THR A 78 -5.62 -8.29 28.38
N VAL A 79 -6.28 -9.19 29.13
CA VAL A 79 -7.16 -10.23 28.57
C VAL A 79 -8.34 -9.64 27.79
N SER A 80 -8.95 -8.56 28.27
CA SER A 80 -10.07 -7.90 27.59
C SER A 80 -9.66 -7.32 26.24
N VAL A 81 -8.53 -6.63 26.17
CA VAL A 81 -8.01 -6.06 24.92
C VAL A 81 -7.64 -7.15 23.93
N ARG A 82 -7.12 -8.30 24.42
CA ARG A 82 -6.81 -9.46 23.59
C ARG A 82 -8.05 -10.01 22.87
N TYR A 83 -9.15 -10.25 23.59
CA TYR A 83 -10.37 -10.79 22.99
C TYR A 83 -11.02 -9.81 22.01
N VAL A 84 -11.09 -8.53 22.35
CA VAL A 84 -11.66 -7.50 21.47
C VAL A 84 -10.84 -7.40 20.18
N SER A 85 -9.52 -7.30 20.30
CA SER A 85 -8.61 -7.23 19.15
C SER A 85 -8.71 -8.48 18.27
N TRP A 86 -8.78 -9.68 18.86
CA TRP A 86 -8.96 -10.92 18.10
C TRP A 86 -10.29 -10.97 17.36
N ALA A 87 -11.39 -10.57 17.99
CA ALA A 87 -12.69 -10.53 17.35
C ALA A 87 -12.68 -9.60 16.13
N LEU A 88 -12.12 -8.40 16.29
CA LEU A 88 -12.00 -7.40 15.22
C LEU A 88 -11.10 -7.88 14.07
N PHE A 89 -9.94 -8.45 14.36
CA PHE A 89 -9.04 -8.96 13.32
C PHE A 89 -9.58 -10.20 12.62
N THR A 90 -10.31 -11.08 13.33
CA THR A 90 -10.97 -12.23 12.71
C THR A 90 -12.06 -11.77 11.75
N ALA A 91 -12.90 -10.81 12.17
CA ALA A 91 -13.91 -10.21 11.31
C ALA A 91 -13.28 -9.55 10.07
N ALA A 92 -12.19 -8.81 10.24
CA ALA A 92 -11.47 -8.19 9.12
C ALA A 92 -10.89 -9.24 8.14
N LEU A 93 -10.31 -10.33 8.64
CA LEU A 93 -9.77 -11.42 7.81
C LEU A 93 -10.88 -12.10 7.00
N LEU A 94 -12.03 -12.38 7.62
CA LEU A 94 -13.18 -12.97 6.93
C LEU A 94 -13.71 -12.02 5.84
N LEU A 95 -13.79 -10.72 6.14
CA LEU A 95 -14.25 -9.71 5.20
C LEU A 95 -13.31 -9.57 4.00
N TRP A 96 -12.00 -9.55 4.23
CA TRP A 96 -10.99 -9.54 3.16
C TRP A 96 -11.01 -10.84 2.33
N GLY A 97 -11.20 -11.99 2.97
CA GLY A 97 -11.37 -13.27 2.28
C GLY A 97 -12.61 -13.28 1.39
N TYR A 98 -13.74 -12.76 1.89
CA TYR A 98 -14.97 -12.60 1.11
C TYR A 98 -14.76 -11.69 -0.09
N ILE A 99 -14.15 -10.52 0.11
CA ILE A 99 -13.89 -9.54 -0.97
C ILE A 99 -12.98 -10.11 -2.04
N LEU A 100 -11.92 -10.84 -1.66
CA LEU A 100 -11.05 -11.52 -2.62
C LEU A 100 -11.84 -12.46 -3.53
N VAL A 101 -12.69 -13.31 -2.94
CA VAL A 101 -13.50 -14.27 -3.69
C VAL A 101 -14.47 -13.54 -4.62
N THR A 102 -15.16 -12.50 -4.14
CA THR A 102 -16.09 -11.72 -4.96
C THR A 102 -15.41 -10.97 -6.10
N ASP A 103 -14.22 -10.41 -5.85
CA ASP A 103 -13.50 -9.64 -6.86
C ASP A 103 -12.89 -10.54 -7.94
N VAL A 104 -12.34 -11.70 -7.54
CA VAL A 104 -11.88 -12.72 -8.47
C VAL A 104 -13.03 -13.27 -9.31
N PHE A 105 -14.18 -13.57 -8.69
CA PHE A 105 -15.36 -14.01 -9.42
C PHE A 105 -15.88 -12.93 -10.40
N THR A 106 -15.92 -11.68 -9.96
CA THR A 106 -16.32 -10.53 -10.81
C THR A 106 -15.36 -10.33 -11.96
N PHE A 107 -14.05 -10.52 -11.75
CA PHE A 107 -13.04 -10.47 -12.80
C PHE A 107 -13.31 -11.52 -13.88
N PHE A 108 -13.54 -12.78 -13.50
CA PHE A 108 -13.82 -13.85 -14.46
C PHE A 108 -15.17 -13.68 -15.16
N LYS A 109 -16.17 -13.10 -14.49
CA LYS A 109 -17.50 -12.90 -15.08
C LYS A 109 -17.57 -11.71 -16.05
N THR A 110 -16.96 -10.59 -15.68
CA THR A 110 -17.11 -9.33 -16.43
C THR A 110 -15.89 -9.00 -17.28
N SER A 111 -14.73 -9.63 -17.02
CA SER A 111 -13.45 -9.34 -17.71
C SER A 111 -13.09 -7.85 -17.73
N SER A 112 -13.59 -7.10 -16.74
CA SER A 112 -13.37 -5.66 -16.61
C SER A 112 -11.90 -5.40 -16.30
N GLN A 113 -11.29 -4.44 -17.00
CA GLN A 113 -9.93 -3.96 -16.68
C GLN A 113 -9.96 -2.72 -15.77
N GLN A 114 -11.15 -2.20 -15.48
CA GLN A 114 -11.33 -1.04 -14.63
C GLN A 114 -11.27 -1.44 -13.15
N ILE A 115 -10.26 -0.93 -12.45
CA ILE A 115 -10.03 -1.19 -11.02
C ILE A 115 -11.20 -0.76 -10.12
N GLY A 116 -11.96 0.27 -10.53
CA GLY A 116 -13.09 0.79 -9.75
C GLY A 116 -14.27 -0.18 -9.61
N ASN A 117 -14.29 -1.26 -10.39
CA ASN A 117 -15.33 -2.29 -10.32
C ASN A 117 -15.06 -3.34 -9.22
N TYR A 118 -13.92 -3.27 -8.54
CA TYR A 118 -13.51 -4.22 -7.50
C TYR A 118 -13.64 -3.60 -6.11
N ASN A 119 -14.22 -4.36 -5.19
CA ASN A 119 -14.47 -3.89 -3.82
C ASN A 119 -13.17 -3.72 -3.02
N SER A 120 -12.13 -4.48 -3.35
CA SER A 120 -10.76 -4.32 -2.81
C SER A 120 -10.17 -2.93 -3.05
N TYR A 121 -10.69 -2.19 -4.05
CA TYR A 121 -10.29 -0.82 -4.37
C TYR A 121 -11.27 0.24 -3.87
N SER A 122 -12.32 -0.16 -3.15
CA SER A 122 -13.22 0.80 -2.51
C SER A 122 -12.45 1.63 -1.48
N VAL A 123 -12.41 2.94 -1.70
CA VAL A 123 -11.71 3.91 -0.83
C VAL A 123 -12.17 3.76 0.62
N LEU A 124 -13.47 3.61 0.83
CA LEU A 124 -14.05 3.47 2.17
C LEU A 124 -13.61 2.18 2.85
N PHE A 125 -13.51 1.08 2.09
CA PHE A 125 -13.07 -0.21 2.61
C PHE A 125 -11.58 -0.22 2.97
N LEU A 126 -10.74 0.35 2.10
CA LEU A 126 -9.30 0.52 2.33
C LEU A 126 -9.04 1.43 3.55
N ALA A 127 -9.69 2.60 3.59
CA ALA A 127 -9.58 3.53 4.71
C ALA A 127 -10.07 2.89 6.03
N GLY A 128 -11.17 2.13 5.98
CA GLY A 128 -11.68 1.39 7.12
C GLY A 128 -10.70 0.34 7.65
N SER A 129 -10.01 -0.38 6.76
CA SER A 129 -8.99 -1.36 7.14
C SER A 129 -7.80 -0.70 7.84
N VAL A 130 -7.31 0.43 7.32
CA VAL A 130 -6.23 1.21 7.95
C VAL A 130 -6.67 1.78 9.29
N ALA A 131 -7.87 2.37 9.36
CA ALA A 131 -8.43 2.92 10.58
C ALA A 131 -8.57 1.85 11.67
N LEU A 132 -9.02 0.63 11.32
CA LEU A 132 -9.13 -0.48 12.26
C LEU A 132 -7.77 -0.84 12.86
N ILE A 133 -6.74 -0.99 12.02
CA ILE A 133 -5.38 -1.28 12.48
C ILE A 133 -4.89 -0.18 13.42
N PHE A 134 -5.12 1.08 13.06
CA PHE A 134 -4.70 2.23 13.83
C PHE A 134 -5.39 2.30 15.20
N ILE A 135 -6.72 2.18 15.24
CA ILE A 135 -7.51 2.23 16.48
C ILE A 135 -7.13 1.07 17.41
N VAL A 136 -7.03 -0.15 16.88
CA VAL A 136 -6.61 -1.30 17.70
C VAL A 136 -5.18 -1.09 18.20
N GLY A 137 -4.28 -0.57 17.36
CA GLY A 137 -2.92 -0.21 17.76
C GLY A 137 -2.88 0.78 18.94
N ILE A 138 -3.73 1.82 18.91
CA ILE A 138 -3.85 2.78 20.02
C ILE A 138 -4.35 2.10 21.30
N ILE A 139 -5.41 1.30 21.21
CA ILE A 139 -5.97 0.57 22.36
C ILE A 139 -4.90 -0.32 22.99
N GLN A 140 -4.11 -1.00 22.16
CA GLN A 140 -3.03 -1.87 22.62
C GLN A 140 -1.91 -1.07 23.30
N ALA A 141 -1.49 0.06 22.70
CA ALA A 141 -0.47 0.93 23.27
C ALA A 141 -0.86 1.49 24.65
N ILE A 142 -2.09 1.99 24.79
CA ILE A 142 -2.57 2.59 26.06
C ILE A 142 -2.70 1.54 27.17
N SER A 143 -3.08 0.31 26.80
CA SER A 143 -3.29 -0.77 27.78
C SER A 143 -2.00 -1.51 28.18
N THR A 144 -0.87 -1.17 27.58
CA THR A 144 0.43 -1.74 27.93
C THR A 144 0.88 -1.14 29.28
N PRO A 145 1.33 -1.96 30.25
CA PRO A 145 1.80 -1.45 31.54
C PRO A 145 2.96 -0.48 31.33
N LYS A 146 2.94 0.66 32.03
CA LYS A 146 4.05 1.62 32.02
C LYS A 146 5.32 0.91 32.47
N GLU A 147 6.41 1.12 31.74
CA GLU A 147 7.74 0.68 32.16
C GLU A 147 7.99 1.28 33.55
N LYS A 148 8.32 0.40 34.51
CA LYS A 148 8.77 0.86 35.83
C LYS A 148 10.22 1.27 35.65
N ASP A 149 10.49 2.57 35.75
CA ASP A 149 11.85 3.11 35.95
C ASP A 149 12.47 2.52 37.23
#